data_AF-A0A9D2UH11-F1
#
_entry.id   AF-A0A9D2UH11-F1
#
_cell.length_a   1.000
_cell.length_b   1.000
_cell.length_c   1.000
_cell.angle_alpha   90.00
_cell.angle_beta   90.00
_cell.angle_gamma   90.00
#
_symmetry.space_group_name_H-M   'P 1'
#
loop_
_entity.id
_entity.type
_entity.pdbx_description
1 polymer ?
#
loop_
_entity_poly.entity_id
_entity_poly.type
_entity_poly.pdbx_seq_one_letter_code
_entity_poly.pdbx_strand_id
1 'polypeptide(L)'
;MARRATNIYISLCFAAILAAGCRDKMPENVIPPDKMEELLYDYHLAQSVASDINYAQKYKKEPYKNYALAKHGIDEAVFDSSMAWYSRHTGQIVQIYENVERRVSSRLDAIESVLRMRENKFVKAISADTADIWGGMKEYTLSTLPNKSLVLFDEKADTTFHPGDKVMLKAQYDITGGSAPVTLLTAVTMSYKNDSTQTVALNTTESRTDSIVIETRDARLDKIALSFYLTTSEPCCSTMTATVKGIEFWRYHKQK
;
A
#
# COMPACT_ATOMS: atom_id res chain seq x y z
N MET A 1 -9.71 73.92 22.02
CA MET A 1 -9.09 72.68 22.55
C MET A 1 -10.04 71.47 22.52
N ALA A 2 -11.33 71.64 22.85
CA ALA A 2 -12.34 70.55 22.87
C ALA A 2 -12.51 69.77 21.54
N ARG A 3 -12.58 70.45 20.39
CA ARG A 3 -12.78 69.78 19.06
C ARG A 3 -11.65 68.83 18.66
N ARG A 4 -10.42 69.05 19.12
CA ARG A 4 -9.27 68.15 18.85
C ARG A 4 -9.36 66.87 19.66
N ALA A 5 -9.82 66.96 20.91
CA ALA A 5 -10.04 65.79 21.75
C ALA A 5 -11.17 64.91 21.20
N THR A 6 -12.29 65.52 20.76
CA THR A 6 -13.42 64.77 20.17
C THR A 6 -13.02 63.99 18.92
N ASN A 7 -12.21 64.57 18.03
CA ASN A 7 -11.73 63.89 16.82
C ASN A 7 -10.76 62.74 17.14
N ILE A 8 -9.95 62.86 18.20
CA ILE A 8 -9.06 61.79 18.67
C ILE A 8 -9.89 60.62 19.22
N TYR A 9 -10.92 60.90 20.02
CA TYR A 9 -11.80 59.84 20.55
C TYR A 9 -12.59 59.11 19.45
N ILE A 10 -13.08 59.85 18.44
CA ILE A 10 -13.77 59.24 17.28
C ILE A 10 -12.81 58.37 16.48
N SER A 11 -11.57 58.84 16.24
CA SER A 11 -10.53 58.05 15.56
C SER A 11 -10.11 56.81 16.34
N LEU A 12 -10.07 56.89 17.68
CA LEU A 12 -9.74 55.77 18.55
C LEU A 12 -10.86 54.72 18.57
N CYS A 13 -12.13 55.16 18.60
CA CYS A 13 -13.30 54.28 18.50
C CYS A 13 -13.37 53.59 17.14
N PHE A 14 -13.10 54.31 16.04
CA PHE A 14 -13.10 53.73 14.70
C PHE A 14 -11.97 52.69 14.53
N ALA A 15 -10.79 52.94 15.10
CA ALA A 15 -9.69 51.98 15.14
C ALA A 15 -10.00 50.75 16.01
N ALA A 16 -10.71 50.92 17.13
CA ALA A 16 -11.13 49.80 17.99
C ALA A 16 -12.19 48.92 17.31
N ILE A 17 -13.10 49.49 16.52
CA ILE A 17 -14.10 48.75 15.73
C ILE A 17 -13.43 47.97 14.58
N LEU A 18 -12.38 48.52 13.96
CA LEU A 18 -11.59 47.82 12.93
C LEU A 18 -10.72 46.69 13.49
N ALA A 19 -10.26 46.80 14.75
CA ALA A 19 -9.51 45.76 15.45
C ALA A 19 -10.40 44.62 16.00
N ALA A 20 -11.71 44.85 16.09
CA ALA A 20 -12.71 43.82 16.42
C ALA A 20 -13.17 43.03 15.20
N GLY A 21 -12.29 42.80 14.22
CA GLY A 21 -12.52 41.80 13.18
C GLY A 21 -12.80 40.46 13.86
N CYS A 22 -14.06 40.01 13.80
CA CYS A 22 -14.49 38.75 14.37
C CYS A 22 -13.55 37.64 13.93
N ARG A 23 -12.77 37.08 14.86
CA ARG A 23 -12.27 35.71 14.67
C ARG A 23 -13.52 34.84 14.70
N ASP A 24 -13.99 34.42 13.53
CA ASP A 24 -15.10 33.49 13.40
C ASP A 24 -14.82 32.29 14.32
N LYS A 25 -15.62 32.17 15.38
CA LYS A 25 -15.56 30.98 16.22
C LYS A 25 -16.01 29.82 15.35
N MET A 26 -15.13 28.83 15.20
CA MET A 26 -15.44 27.60 14.48
C MET A 26 -16.71 26.98 15.09
N PRO A 27 -17.77 26.72 14.29
CA PRO A 27 -18.98 26.07 14.78
C PRO A 27 -18.67 24.67 15.34
N GLU A 28 -19.40 24.25 16.38
CA GLU A 28 -19.19 22.94 17.04
C GLU A 28 -19.42 21.74 16.10
N ASN A 29 -20.20 21.93 15.04
CA ASN A 29 -20.51 20.91 14.04
C ASN A 29 -19.50 20.84 12.89
N VAL A 30 -18.44 21.66 12.90
CA VAL A 30 -17.35 21.58 11.94
C VAL A 30 -16.27 20.65 12.49
N ILE A 31 -15.74 19.78 11.64
CA ILE A 31 -14.65 18.87 12.02
C ILE A 31 -13.39 19.70 12.32
N PRO A 32 -12.77 19.55 13.51
CA PRO A 32 -11.55 20.27 13.87
C PRO A 32 -10.39 20.00 12.89
N PRO A 33 -9.47 20.97 12.68
CA PRO A 33 -8.39 20.85 11.69
C PRO A 33 -7.57 19.56 11.81
N ASP A 34 -7.12 19.19 13.01
CA ASP A 34 -6.31 17.98 13.22
C ASP A 34 -7.08 16.71 12.85
N LYS A 35 -8.37 16.65 13.22
CA LYS A 35 -9.25 15.52 12.86
C LYS A 35 -9.56 15.50 11.37
N MET A 36 -9.68 16.68 10.74
CA MET A 36 -9.89 16.80 9.30
C MET A 36 -8.66 16.36 8.52
N GLU A 37 -7.45 16.65 9.01
CA GLU A 37 -6.19 16.17 8.42
C GLU A 37 -6.13 14.64 8.39
N GLU A 38 -6.39 13.97 9.53
CA GLU A 38 -6.41 12.51 9.61
C GLU A 38 -7.49 11.89 8.71
N LEU A 39 -8.67 12.52 8.68
CA LEU A 39 -9.77 12.10 7.84
C LEU A 39 -9.44 12.22 6.36
N LEU A 40 -8.94 13.38 5.90
CA LEU A 40 -8.63 13.63 4.50
C LEU A 40 -7.50 12.73 3.99
N TYR A 41 -6.52 12.41 4.83
CA TYR A 41 -5.49 11.43 4.49
C TYR A 41 -6.10 10.05 4.16
N ASP A 42 -6.92 9.51 5.06
CA ASP A 42 -7.54 8.19 4.85
C ASP A 42 -8.59 8.21 3.74
N TYR A 43 -9.32 9.32 3.61
CA TYR A 43 -10.36 9.53 2.60
C TYR A 43 -9.78 9.57 1.19
N HIS A 44 -8.72 10.35 0.95
CA HIS A 44 -8.06 10.40 -0.36
C HIS A 44 -7.31 9.12 -0.69
N LEU A 45 -6.73 8.43 0.31
CA LEU A 45 -6.16 7.10 0.13
C LEU A 45 -7.23 6.07 -0.28
N ALA A 46 -8.39 6.09 0.36
CA ALA A 46 -9.51 5.22 -0.01
C ALA A 46 -10.02 5.53 -1.43
N GLN A 47 -10.06 6.82 -1.81
CA GLN A 47 -10.41 7.23 -3.17
C GLN A 47 -9.38 6.79 -4.22
N SER A 48 -8.08 6.90 -3.95
CA SER A 48 -7.03 6.46 -4.88
C SER A 48 -7.06 4.95 -5.10
N VAL A 49 -7.29 4.17 -4.03
CA VAL A 49 -7.50 2.72 -4.14
C VAL A 49 -8.78 2.40 -4.93
N ALA A 50 -9.85 3.18 -4.72
CA ALA A 50 -11.10 3.00 -5.44
C ALA A 50 -11.05 3.46 -6.91
N SER A 51 -10.18 4.41 -7.28
CA SER A 51 -10.02 4.86 -8.66
C SER A 51 -9.37 3.80 -9.55
N ASP A 52 -8.50 2.96 -9.00
CA ASP A 52 -7.80 1.87 -9.69
C ASP A 52 -8.67 0.62 -9.92
N ILE A 53 -9.90 0.62 -9.39
CA ILE A 53 -10.87 -0.46 -9.58
C ILE A 53 -11.44 -0.43 -11.01
N ASN A 54 -11.31 -1.56 -11.70
CA ASN A 54 -11.78 -1.79 -13.06
C ASN A 54 -13.27 -1.41 -13.25
N TYR A 55 -13.66 -0.94 -14.44
CA TYR A 55 -14.97 -0.34 -14.73
C TYR A 55 -16.17 -1.22 -14.33
N ALA A 56 -16.02 -2.55 -14.43
CA ALA A 56 -17.03 -3.53 -14.04
C ALA A 56 -17.35 -3.58 -12.52
N GLN A 57 -16.52 -2.97 -11.68
CA GLN A 57 -16.65 -2.99 -10.21
C GLN A 57 -16.91 -1.59 -9.62
N LYS A 58 -17.39 -0.65 -10.44
CA LYS A 58 -17.67 0.74 -10.04
C LYS A 58 -18.59 0.87 -8.81
N TYR A 59 -19.47 -0.10 -8.57
CA TYR A 59 -20.33 -0.14 -7.38
C TYR A 59 -19.56 -0.23 -6.04
N LYS A 60 -18.28 -0.62 -6.07
CA LYS A 60 -17.44 -0.72 -4.87
C LYS A 60 -16.85 0.62 -4.42
N LYS A 61 -16.90 1.68 -5.24
CA LYS A 61 -16.26 2.98 -4.93
C LYS A 61 -16.87 3.68 -3.72
N GLU A 62 -18.20 3.72 -3.64
CA GLU A 62 -18.93 4.33 -2.52
C GLU A 62 -18.62 3.67 -1.16
N PRO A 63 -18.61 2.33 -1.04
CA PRO A 63 -18.19 1.64 0.17
C PRO A 63 -16.81 2.05 0.71
N TYR A 64 -15.82 2.32 -0.15
CA TYR A 64 -14.48 2.73 0.31
C TYR A 64 -14.48 4.13 0.92
N LYS A 65 -15.20 5.08 0.31
CA LYS A 65 -15.41 6.42 0.84
C LYS A 65 -16.10 6.34 2.22
N ASN A 66 -17.17 5.57 2.30
CA ASN A 66 -17.96 5.42 3.52
C ASN A 66 -17.15 4.74 4.64
N TYR A 67 -16.28 3.80 4.27
CA TYR A 67 -15.36 3.17 5.23
C TYR A 67 -14.38 4.17 5.85
N ALA A 68 -13.81 5.08 5.05
CA ALA A 68 -12.91 6.12 5.55
C ALA A 68 -13.63 7.06 6.53
N LEU A 69 -14.84 7.51 6.19
CA LEU A 69 -15.68 8.34 7.08
C LEU A 69 -16.02 7.60 8.39
N ALA A 70 -16.45 6.33 8.28
CA ALA A 70 -16.81 5.49 9.42
C ALA A 70 -15.63 5.23 10.37
N LYS A 71 -14.41 5.06 9.84
CA LYS A 71 -13.17 4.91 10.65
C LYS A 71 -12.95 6.08 11.61
N HIS A 72 -13.36 7.28 11.21
CA HIS A 72 -13.21 8.51 12.00
C HIS A 72 -14.45 8.85 12.83
N GLY A 73 -15.48 8.00 12.79
CA GLY A 73 -16.78 8.25 13.42
C GLY A 73 -17.45 9.50 12.87
N ILE A 74 -17.25 9.80 11.58
CA ILE A 74 -17.79 10.96 10.90
C ILE A 74 -18.86 10.50 9.91
N ASP A 75 -20.00 11.18 9.91
CA ASP A 75 -21.04 11.00 8.90
C ASP A 75 -20.76 11.88 7.67
N GLU A 76 -21.22 11.45 6.50
CA GLU A 76 -21.05 12.16 5.23
C GLU A 76 -21.62 13.58 5.29
N ALA A 77 -22.79 13.76 5.90
CA ALA A 77 -23.39 15.09 6.06
C ALA A 77 -22.54 16.05 6.92
N VAL A 78 -21.86 15.52 7.94
CA VAL A 78 -20.95 16.31 8.80
C VAL A 78 -19.67 16.65 8.04
N PHE A 79 -19.15 15.71 7.26
CA PHE A 79 -18.01 15.94 6.38
C PHE A 79 -18.31 17.02 5.33
N ASP A 80 -19.42 16.90 4.61
CA ASP A 80 -19.81 17.84 3.55
C ASP A 80 -20.06 19.25 4.09
N SER A 81 -20.75 19.36 5.23
CA SER A 81 -20.98 20.65 5.88
C SER A 81 -19.68 21.28 6.40
N SER A 82 -18.75 20.48 6.92
CA SER A 82 -17.41 20.93 7.30
C SER A 82 -16.61 21.40 6.09
N MET A 83 -16.65 20.67 4.98
CA MET A 83 -15.95 21.04 3.75
C MET A 83 -16.50 22.35 3.15
N ALA A 84 -17.82 22.53 3.18
CA ALA A 84 -18.46 23.78 2.79
C ALA A 84 -18.01 24.96 3.66
N TRP A 85 -17.84 24.74 4.97
CA TRP A 85 -17.29 25.76 5.87
C TRP A 85 -15.82 26.07 5.55
N TYR A 86 -14.98 25.04 5.38
CA TYR A 86 -13.56 25.17 5.04
C TYR A 86 -13.31 25.85 3.69
N SER A 87 -14.22 25.70 2.72
CA SER A 87 -14.15 26.42 1.43
C SER A 87 -14.18 27.95 1.60
N ARG A 88 -14.77 28.44 2.70
CA ARG A 88 -14.81 29.87 3.08
C ARG A 88 -13.67 30.27 4.01
N HIS A 89 -12.92 29.29 4.53
CA HIS A 89 -11.80 29.47 5.47
C HIS A 89 -10.51 28.93 4.83
N THR A 90 -10.16 29.51 3.69
CA THR A 90 -9.11 29.02 2.78
C THR A 90 -7.75 28.84 3.46
N GLY A 91 -7.38 29.71 4.40
CA GLY A 91 -6.12 29.57 5.15
C GLY A 91 -6.03 28.27 5.95
N GLN A 92 -7.13 27.84 6.57
CA GLN A 92 -7.15 26.62 7.38
C GLN A 92 -7.12 25.37 6.51
N ILE A 93 -7.91 25.35 5.42
CA ILE A 93 -7.95 24.18 4.53
C ILE A 93 -6.64 24.00 3.76
N VAL A 94 -5.98 25.09 3.35
CA VAL A 94 -4.64 25.02 2.75
C VAL A 94 -3.64 24.40 3.72
N GLN A 95 -3.61 24.85 4.97
CA GLN A 95 -2.71 24.29 5.98
C GLN A 95 -2.98 22.79 6.24
N ILE A 96 -4.25 22.39 6.28
CA ILE A 96 -4.65 20.98 6.41
C ILE A 96 -4.08 20.18 5.22
N TYR A 97 -4.27 20.63 3.98
CA TYR A 97 -3.76 19.94 2.80
C TYR A 97 -2.22 19.90 2.74
N GLU A 98 -1.52 20.96 3.14
CA GLU A 98 -0.05 20.96 3.24
C GLU A 98 0.45 19.91 4.24
N ASN A 99 -0.25 19.73 5.36
CA ASN A 99 0.10 18.68 6.32
C ASN A 99 -0.19 17.28 5.78
N VAL A 100 -1.33 17.09 5.10
CA VAL A 100 -1.66 15.82 4.42
C VAL A 100 -0.58 15.49 3.39
N GLU A 101 -0.17 16.45 2.55
CA GLU A 101 0.89 16.27 1.55
C GLU A 101 2.22 15.90 2.21
N ARG A 102 2.62 16.63 3.26
CA ARG A 102 3.84 16.34 4.02
C ARG A 102 3.82 14.92 4.60
N ARG A 103 2.68 14.48 5.11
CA ARG A 103 2.48 13.12 5.64
C ARG A 103 2.60 12.08 4.54
N VAL A 104 2.00 12.31 3.37
CA VAL A 104 2.12 11.42 2.20
C VAL A 104 3.58 11.35 1.74
N SER A 105 4.26 12.49 1.56
CA SER A 105 5.67 12.55 1.17
C SER A 105 6.55 11.80 2.16
N SER A 106 6.39 12.03 3.46
CA SER A 106 7.17 11.32 4.48
C SER A 106 6.96 9.81 4.45
N ARG A 107 5.74 9.33 4.14
CA ARG A 107 5.47 7.90 3.95
C ARG A 107 6.12 7.36 2.69
N LEU A 108 6.12 8.12 1.59
CA LEU A 108 6.80 7.76 0.35
C LEU A 108 8.32 7.71 0.54
N ASP A 109 8.91 8.70 1.21
CA ASP A 109 10.34 8.74 1.54
C ASP A 109 10.73 7.57 2.43
N ALA A 110 9.90 7.21 3.42
CA ALA A 110 10.12 6.04 4.26
C ALA A 110 10.09 4.75 3.42
N ILE A 111 9.14 4.61 2.50
CA ILE A 111 9.08 3.47 1.57
C ILE A 111 10.32 3.46 0.66
N GLU A 112 10.67 4.59 0.06
CA GLU A 112 11.84 4.71 -0.81
C GLU A 112 13.13 4.39 -0.06
N SER A 113 13.28 4.84 1.19
CA SER A 113 14.45 4.52 2.02
C SER A 113 14.55 3.02 2.28
N VAL A 114 13.42 2.34 2.49
CA VAL A 114 13.36 0.87 2.61
C VAL A 114 13.73 0.20 1.29
N LEU A 115 13.25 0.72 0.15
CA LEU A 115 13.62 0.22 -1.18
C LEU A 115 15.11 0.45 -1.51
N ARG A 116 15.71 1.57 -1.12
CA ARG A 116 17.14 1.87 -1.33
C ARG A 116 18.03 1.05 -0.40
N MET A 117 17.62 0.84 0.86
CA MET A 117 18.30 -0.10 1.76
C MET A 117 18.24 -1.52 1.20
N ARG A 118 17.14 -1.88 0.54
CA ARG A 118 17.00 -3.13 -0.20
C ARG A 118 17.95 -3.18 -1.40
N GLU A 119 17.98 -2.19 -2.29
CA GLU A 119 18.93 -2.10 -3.43
C GLU A 119 20.39 -2.21 -2.98
N ASN A 120 20.79 -1.51 -1.92
CA ASN A 120 22.15 -1.58 -1.39
C ASN A 120 22.50 -2.96 -0.80
N LYS A 121 21.51 -3.68 -0.26
CA LYS A 121 21.69 -5.07 0.18
C LYS A 121 21.83 -6.03 -1.02
N PHE A 122 21.12 -5.76 -2.11
CA PHE A 122 21.26 -6.48 -3.38
C PHE A 122 22.64 -6.26 -4.01
N VAL A 123 23.16 -5.04 -4.09
CA VAL A 123 24.49 -4.75 -4.67
C VAL A 123 25.62 -5.48 -3.93
N LYS A 124 25.49 -5.71 -2.62
CA LYS A 124 26.46 -6.49 -1.84
C LYS A 124 26.38 -8.01 -2.03
N ALA A 125 25.27 -8.54 -2.55
CA ALA A 125 25.08 -9.98 -2.80
C ALA A 125 25.50 -10.41 -4.23
N ILE A 126 25.81 -9.45 -5.11
CA ILE A 126 26.08 -9.67 -6.54
C ILE A 126 27.48 -10.24 -6.86
N SER A 127 28.37 -10.47 -5.88
CA SER A 127 29.77 -10.89 -6.16
C SER A 127 30.10 -12.38 -5.95
N ALA A 128 29.13 -13.30 -5.88
CA ALA A 128 29.44 -14.73 -5.67
C ALA A 128 28.53 -15.67 -6.49
N ASP A 129 29.00 -16.90 -6.72
CA ASP A 129 28.35 -17.97 -7.53
C ASP A 129 26.95 -18.39 -7.04
N THR A 130 26.53 -17.88 -5.89
CA THR A 130 25.23 -18.08 -5.26
C THR A 130 24.75 -16.74 -4.71
N ALA A 131 23.55 -16.32 -5.09
CA ALA A 131 22.98 -15.02 -4.68
C ALA A 131 21.54 -15.19 -4.17
N ASP A 132 21.23 -14.59 -3.02
CA ASP A 132 19.83 -14.43 -2.56
C ASP A 132 19.20 -13.34 -3.41
N ILE A 133 18.24 -13.71 -4.24
CA ILE A 133 17.46 -12.83 -5.10
C ILE A 133 16.13 -12.41 -4.42
N TRP A 134 15.87 -12.86 -3.19
CA TRP A 134 14.66 -12.50 -2.45
C TRP A 134 14.75 -11.10 -1.84
N GLY A 135 13.95 -10.17 -2.36
CA GLY A 135 13.87 -8.80 -1.86
C GLY A 135 12.63 -8.48 -1.02
N GLY A 136 11.65 -9.36 -1.00
CA GLY A 136 10.37 -9.14 -0.33
C GLY A 136 10.40 -9.44 1.17
N MET A 137 9.22 -9.46 1.79
CA MET A 137 9.08 -9.86 3.19
C MET A 137 9.43 -11.34 3.35
N LYS A 138 10.03 -11.73 4.47
CA LYS A 138 10.33 -13.16 4.72
C LYS A 138 9.10 -13.95 5.16
N GLU A 139 7.96 -13.28 5.32
CA GLU A 139 6.68 -13.86 5.73
C GLU A 139 5.49 -13.14 5.06
N TYR A 140 4.48 -13.90 4.65
CA TYR A 140 3.19 -13.41 4.19
C TYR A 140 2.06 -14.27 4.75
N THR A 141 0.98 -13.62 5.18
CA THR A 141 -0.28 -14.28 5.53
C THR A 141 -1.33 -13.96 4.48
N LEU A 142 -1.85 -15.01 3.87
CA LEU A 142 -2.94 -14.97 2.91
C LEU A 142 -4.24 -15.40 3.58
N SER A 143 -5.37 -14.92 3.08
CA SER A 143 -6.69 -15.41 3.47
C SER A 143 -7.65 -15.50 2.30
N THR A 144 -8.70 -16.31 2.43
CA THR A 144 -9.76 -16.42 1.41
C THR A 144 -10.64 -15.17 1.31
N LEU A 145 -10.36 -14.12 2.08
CA LEU A 145 -11.04 -12.84 1.96
C LEU A 145 -10.66 -12.14 0.65
N PRO A 146 -11.57 -11.32 0.07
CA PRO A 146 -11.26 -10.51 -1.10
C PRO A 146 -9.98 -9.70 -0.89
N ASN A 147 -9.11 -9.68 -1.90
CA ASN A 147 -7.84 -8.95 -1.93
C ASN A 147 -6.80 -9.38 -0.88
N LYS A 148 -6.98 -10.53 -0.23
CA LYS A 148 -5.99 -11.14 0.68
C LYS A 148 -5.55 -12.54 0.25
N SER A 149 -6.09 -13.05 -0.85
CA SER A 149 -5.81 -14.40 -1.35
C SER A 149 -4.60 -14.49 -2.26
N LEU A 150 -4.00 -13.37 -2.65
CA LEU A 150 -2.92 -13.32 -3.63
C LEU A 150 -1.78 -12.43 -3.17
N VAL A 151 -0.56 -12.97 -3.25
CA VAL A 151 0.68 -12.20 -3.19
C VAL A 151 1.40 -12.39 -4.52
N LEU A 152 1.76 -11.27 -5.15
CA LEU A 152 2.56 -11.25 -6.36
C LEU A 152 3.86 -10.51 -6.09
N PHE A 153 4.93 -11.10 -6.58
CA PHE A 153 6.25 -10.54 -6.60
C PHE A 153 6.78 -10.68 -8.01
N ASP A 154 7.26 -9.60 -8.61
CA ASP A 154 7.97 -9.68 -9.88
C ASP A 154 9.19 -8.78 -9.89
N GLU A 155 10.26 -9.30 -10.46
CA GLU A 155 11.55 -8.62 -10.56
C GLU A 155 12.08 -8.75 -11.98
N LYS A 156 12.60 -7.64 -12.48
CA LYS A 156 13.28 -7.62 -13.77
C LYS A 156 14.62 -8.33 -13.63
N ALA A 157 14.91 -9.24 -14.55
CA ALA A 157 16.20 -9.91 -14.59
C ALA A 157 17.28 -8.92 -15.00
N ASP A 158 18.38 -8.89 -14.23
CA ASP A 158 19.57 -8.11 -14.57
C ASP A 158 20.49 -8.89 -15.53
N THR A 159 21.66 -8.34 -15.82
CA THR A 159 22.64 -8.97 -16.71
C THR A 159 23.41 -10.13 -16.08
N THR A 160 23.18 -10.44 -14.80
CA THR A 160 23.93 -11.47 -14.07
C THR A 160 23.31 -12.86 -14.20
N PHE A 161 22.10 -12.99 -14.76
CA PHE A 161 21.49 -14.28 -15.08
C PHE A 161 22.03 -14.87 -16.38
N HIS A 162 22.42 -16.14 -16.34
CA HIS A 162 22.92 -16.88 -17.50
C HIS A 162 22.02 -18.08 -17.82
N PRO A 163 21.94 -18.49 -19.10
CA PRO A 163 21.34 -19.75 -19.49
C PRO A 163 21.86 -20.96 -18.68
N GLY A 164 20.93 -21.79 -18.18
CA GLY A 164 21.23 -22.95 -17.35
C GLY A 164 21.43 -22.66 -15.87
N ASP A 165 21.37 -21.39 -15.43
CA ASP A 165 21.30 -21.05 -14.01
C ASP A 165 20.07 -21.71 -13.37
N LYS A 166 20.22 -22.16 -12.13
CA LYS A 166 19.12 -22.71 -11.33
C LYS A 166 18.64 -21.66 -10.36
N VAL A 167 17.33 -21.53 -10.25
CA VAL A 167 16.69 -20.70 -9.24
C VAL A 167 15.89 -21.60 -8.32
N MET A 168 16.10 -21.44 -7.01
CA MET A 168 15.43 -22.22 -5.97
C MET A 168 14.67 -21.30 -5.03
N LEU A 169 13.36 -21.50 -4.96
CA LEU A 169 12.53 -20.98 -3.88
C LEU A 169 12.43 -22.04 -2.79
N LYS A 170 12.65 -21.67 -1.53
CA LYS A 170 12.38 -22.50 -0.36
C LYS A 170 11.57 -21.70 0.64
N ALA A 171 10.53 -22.32 1.20
CA ALA A 171 9.71 -21.68 2.23
C ALA A 171 9.03 -22.73 3.13
N GLN A 172 8.65 -22.29 4.32
CA GLN A 172 7.72 -23.02 5.18
C GLN A 172 6.30 -22.53 4.92
N TYR A 173 5.41 -23.48 4.65
CA TYR A 173 4.00 -23.26 4.40
C TYR A 173 3.22 -23.76 5.61
N ASP A 174 2.52 -22.86 6.28
CA ASP A 174 1.63 -23.18 7.39
C ASP A 174 0.18 -22.94 6.96
N ILE A 175 -0.57 -24.01 6.73
CA ILE A 175 -1.99 -23.94 6.39
C ILE A 175 -2.80 -23.95 7.68
N THR A 176 -3.56 -22.87 7.92
CA THR A 176 -4.30 -22.69 9.18
C THR A 176 -5.78 -22.42 8.92
N GLY A 177 -6.62 -23.39 9.31
CA GLY A 177 -8.06 -23.21 9.51
C GLY A 177 -8.97 -24.02 8.59
N GLY A 178 -10.14 -24.38 9.15
CA GLY A 178 -11.36 -24.78 8.45
C GLY A 178 -11.71 -26.26 8.39
N SER A 179 -13.01 -26.54 8.33
CA SER A 179 -13.55 -27.85 7.91
C SER A 179 -13.45 -28.07 6.40
N ALA A 180 -13.21 -27.00 5.63
CA ALA A 180 -13.19 -27.02 4.16
C ALA A 180 -11.77 -27.22 3.61
N PRO A 181 -11.61 -27.96 2.49
CA PRO A 181 -10.31 -28.12 1.83
C PRO A 181 -9.77 -26.79 1.27
N VAL A 182 -8.53 -26.46 1.60
CA VAL A 182 -7.82 -25.27 1.12
C VAL A 182 -6.57 -25.71 0.35
N THR A 183 -6.24 -24.98 -0.72
CA THR A 183 -5.01 -25.17 -1.48
C THR A 183 -4.28 -23.84 -1.61
N LEU A 184 -3.02 -23.83 -1.18
CA LEU A 184 -2.08 -22.75 -1.47
C LEU A 184 -1.27 -23.13 -2.71
N LEU A 185 -1.50 -22.40 -3.81
CA LEU A 185 -0.73 -22.50 -5.04
C LEU A 185 0.46 -21.55 -4.95
N THR A 186 1.67 -22.10 -5.01
CA THR A 186 2.91 -21.34 -5.13
C THR A 186 3.46 -21.52 -6.52
N ALA A 187 3.76 -20.45 -7.25
CA ALA A 187 4.30 -20.57 -8.61
C ALA A 187 5.48 -19.62 -8.84
N VAL A 188 6.54 -20.15 -9.44
CA VAL A 188 7.67 -19.38 -9.96
C VAL A 188 7.55 -19.34 -11.48
N THR A 189 7.44 -18.15 -12.04
CA THR A 189 7.32 -17.91 -13.48
C THR A 189 8.52 -17.12 -13.98
N MET A 190 9.10 -17.56 -15.09
CA MET A 190 10.19 -16.89 -15.80
C MET A 190 9.72 -16.49 -17.19
N SER A 191 9.91 -15.23 -17.53
CA SER A 191 9.61 -14.68 -18.86
C SER A 191 10.91 -14.29 -19.56
N TYR A 192 11.02 -14.59 -20.84
CA TYR A 192 12.22 -14.40 -21.64
C TYR A 192 12.02 -13.33 -22.71
N LYS A 193 13.11 -12.76 -23.21
CA LYS A 193 13.09 -11.74 -24.27
C LYS A 193 12.57 -12.20 -25.63
N ASN A 194 12.47 -13.51 -25.84
CA ASN A 194 11.88 -14.13 -27.03
C ASN A 194 10.39 -14.44 -26.84
N ASP A 195 9.73 -13.79 -25.88
CA ASP A 195 8.32 -13.96 -25.48
C ASP A 195 7.95 -15.36 -24.96
N SER A 196 8.92 -16.26 -24.78
CA SER A 196 8.67 -17.54 -24.13
C SER A 196 8.53 -17.37 -22.62
N THR A 197 7.72 -18.25 -22.01
CA THR A 197 7.54 -18.32 -20.57
C THR A 197 7.69 -19.74 -20.07
N GLN A 198 8.11 -19.89 -18.82
CA GLN A 198 8.06 -21.15 -18.11
C GLN A 198 7.60 -20.93 -16.68
N THR A 199 6.85 -21.89 -16.14
CA THR A 199 6.32 -21.83 -14.79
C THR A 199 6.50 -23.17 -14.13
N VAL A 200 6.94 -23.18 -12.88
CA VAL A 200 6.87 -24.34 -12.00
C VAL A 200 5.98 -23.95 -10.83
N ALA A 201 5.02 -24.80 -10.51
CA ALA A 201 4.05 -24.56 -9.45
C ALA A 201 3.95 -25.73 -8.48
N LEU A 202 3.63 -25.42 -7.24
CA LEU A 202 3.43 -26.33 -6.13
C LEU A 202 2.06 -26.07 -5.50
N ASN A 203 1.28 -27.12 -5.36
CA ASN A 203 0.04 -27.10 -4.58
C ASN A 203 0.33 -27.62 -3.18
N THR A 204 0.02 -26.82 -2.16
CA THR A 204 0.21 -27.17 -0.75
C THR A 204 -1.14 -27.13 -0.03
N THR A 205 -1.56 -28.28 0.48
CA THR A 205 -2.79 -28.46 1.24
C THR A 205 -2.54 -28.70 2.73
N GLU A 206 -1.32 -29.10 3.08
CA GLU A 206 -0.89 -29.40 4.46
C GLU A 206 0.34 -28.58 4.81
N SER A 207 0.51 -28.29 6.10
CA SER A 207 1.65 -27.53 6.59
C SER A 207 2.95 -28.31 6.42
N ARG A 208 3.91 -27.75 5.68
CA ARG A 208 5.20 -28.38 5.38
C ARG A 208 6.24 -27.35 4.97
N THR A 209 7.51 -27.75 4.99
CA THR A 209 8.58 -27.00 4.30
C THR A 209 8.80 -27.63 2.94
N ASP A 210 8.86 -26.82 1.88
CA ASP A 210 9.03 -27.31 0.52
C ASP A 210 9.90 -26.34 -0.32
N SER A 211 10.38 -26.82 -1.46
CA SER A 211 11.20 -26.04 -2.38
C SER A 211 10.81 -26.25 -3.84
N ILE A 212 10.81 -25.16 -4.61
CA ILE A 212 10.65 -25.17 -6.07
C ILE A 212 12.01 -24.86 -6.69
N VAL A 213 12.49 -25.72 -7.57
CA VAL A 213 13.70 -25.47 -8.37
C VAL A 213 13.30 -25.37 -9.83
N ILE A 214 13.79 -24.33 -10.50
CA ILE A 214 13.58 -24.09 -11.92
C ILE A 214 14.90 -23.73 -12.58
N GLU A 215 15.21 -24.37 -13.70
CA GLU A 215 16.41 -24.08 -14.50
C GLU A 215 16.06 -23.08 -15.61
N THR A 216 16.90 -22.08 -15.81
CA THR A 216 16.74 -21.10 -16.89
C THR A 216 16.99 -21.76 -18.24
N ARG A 217 16.20 -21.38 -19.24
CA ARG A 217 16.34 -21.88 -20.61
C ARG A 217 17.56 -21.28 -21.29
N ASP A 218 17.87 -21.82 -22.47
CA ASP A 218 18.80 -21.23 -23.41
C ASP A 218 18.20 -20.00 -24.12
N ALA A 219 17.83 -19.00 -23.32
CA ALA A 219 17.30 -17.72 -23.75
C ALA A 219 17.56 -16.65 -22.67
N ARG A 220 17.67 -15.39 -23.09
CA ARG A 220 17.88 -14.27 -22.16
C ARG A 220 16.65 -14.04 -21.29
N LEU A 221 16.79 -14.24 -19.99
CA LEU A 221 15.75 -13.96 -19.00
C LEU A 221 15.43 -12.46 -19.00
N ASP A 222 14.14 -12.13 -18.98
CA ASP A 222 13.65 -10.75 -18.86
C ASP A 222 13.07 -10.47 -17.48
N LYS A 223 12.29 -11.42 -16.95
CA LYS A 223 11.57 -11.25 -15.69
C LYS A 223 11.43 -12.56 -14.94
N ILE A 224 11.51 -12.50 -13.62
CA ILE A 224 11.12 -13.57 -12.72
C ILE A 224 9.97 -13.11 -11.84
N ALA A 225 8.96 -13.95 -11.66
CA ALA A 225 7.81 -13.68 -10.83
C ALA A 225 7.53 -14.83 -9.88
N LEU A 226 7.17 -14.51 -8.64
CA LEU A 226 6.70 -15.45 -7.63
C LEU A 226 5.27 -15.07 -7.26
N SER A 227 4.37 -16.06 -7.25
CA SER A 227 3.00 -15.88 -6.80
C SER A 227 2.64 -16.89 -5.72
N PHE A 228 1.98 -16.41 -4.67
CA PHE A 228 1.27 -17.23 -3.69
C PHE A 228 -0.23 -16.97 -3.84
N TYR A 229 -1.02 -17.99 -4.10
CA TYR A 229 -2.46 -17.87 -4.29
C TYR A 229 -3.21 -18.88 -3.42
N LEU A 230 -4.06 -18.39 -2.53
CA LEU A 230 -4.88 -19.21 -1.64
C LEU A 230 -6.28 -19.39 -2.24
N THR A 231 -6.68 -20.64 -2.45
CA THR A 231 -8.00 -20.99 -2.98
C THR A 231 -8.67 -22.07 -2.13
N THR A 232 -9.99 -22.11 -2.17
CA THR A 232 -10.83 -23.11 -1.49
C THR A 232 -11.91 -23.60 -2.44
N SER A 233 -12.31 -24.87 -2.33
CA SER A 233 -13.47 -25.41 -3.04
C SER A 233 -14.79 -24.97 -2.41
N GLU A 234 -14.77 -24.49 -1.16
CA GLU A 234 -15.95 -24.10 -0.38
C GLU A 234 -15.78 -22.68 0.19
N PRO A 235 -16.10 -21.63 -0.59
CA PRO A 235 -15.83 -20.25 -0.22
C PRO A 235 -16.71 -19.69 0.92
N CYS A 236 -17.74 -20.41 1.36
CA CYS A 236 -18.83 -19.84 2.15
C CYS A 236 -18.60 -19.77 3.67
N CYS A 237 -17.79 -20.65 4.24
CA CYS A 237 -18.14 -21.13 5.59
C CYS A 237 -17.04 -21.02 6.65
N SER A 238 -15.90 -20.38 6.37
CA SER A 238 -14.99 -19.81 7.38
C SER A 238 -13.85 -19.04 6.70
N THR A 239 -13.25 -18.06 7.40
CA THR A 239 -12.05 -17.38 6.91
C THR A 239 -10.86 -18.31 7.07
N MET A 240 -10.29 -18.76 5.94
CA MET A 240 -9.12 -19.62 5.91
C MET A 240 -7.87 -18.78 5.78
N THR A 241 -6.78 -19.22 6.40
CA THR A 241 -5.51 -18.51 6.34
C THR A 241 -4.37 -19.46 5.97
N ALA A 242 -3.41 -18.95 5.23
CA ALA A 242 -2.15 -19.64 4.99
C ALA A 242 -1.01 -18.66 5.22
N THR A 243 -0.02 -19.09 5.97
CA THR A 243 1.19 -18.29 6.20
C THR A 243 2.35 -18.95 5.49
N VAL A 244 3.05 -18.17 4.66
CA VAL A 244 4.31 -18.57 4.03
C VAL A 244 5.42 -17.83 4.74
N LYS A 245 6.37 -18.53 5.36
CA LYS A 245 7.43 -17.94 6.16
C LYS A 245 8.80 -18.53 5.83
N GLY A 246 9.86 -17.84 6.25
CA GLY A 246 11.23 -18.25 5.98
C GLY A 246 11.54 -18.30 4.48
N ILE A 247 11.01 -17.33 3.71
CA ILE A 247 11.15 -17.31 2.26
C ILE A 247 12.60 -17.05 1.87
N GLU A 248 13.19 -18.00 1.17
CA GLU A 248 14.53 -17.95 0.61
C GLU A 248 14.44 -18.15 -0.90
N PHE A 249 15.04 -17.24 -1.68
CA PHE A 249 15.00 -17.33 -3.13
C PHE A 249 16.41 -17.18 -3.68
N TRP A 250 17.01 -18.28 -4.07
CA TRP A 250 18.43 -18.33 -4.43
C TRP A 250 18.62 -18.55 -5.92
N ARG A 251 19.60 -17.88 -6.52
CA ARG A 251 20.16 -18.22 -7.82
C ARG A 251 21.48 -18.97 -7.62
N TYR A 252 21.68 -20.03 -8.40
CA TYR A 252 22.92 -20.80 -8.51
C TYR A 252 23.39 -20.80 -9.97
N HIS A 253 24.65 -20.45 -10.20
CA HIS A 253 25.23 -20.57 -11.53
C HIS A 253 25.41 -22.03 -11.94
N LYS A 254 25.22 -22.31 -13.23
CA LYS A 254 25.56 -23.61 -13.81
C LYS A 254 27.07 -23.85 -13.65
N GLN A 255 27.43 -24.89 -12.89
CA GLN A 255 28.85 -25.29 -12.79
C GLN A 255 29.32 -25.82 -14.15
N LYS A 256 30.53 -25.40 -14.55
CA LYS A 256 31.19 -25.82 -15.80
C LYS A 256 31.62 -27.27 -15.75
#